data_AF-A0A0D2GRN4-F1
#
_entry.id   AF-A0A0D2GRN4-F1
#
_cell.length_a   1.000
_cell.length_b   1.000
_cell.length_c   1.000
_cell.angle_alpha   90.00
_cell.angle_beta   90.00
_cell.angle_gamma   90.00
#
_symmetry.space_group_name_H-M   'P 1'
#
loop_
_entity.id
_entity.type
_entity.pdbx_description
1 polymer ?
#
loop_
_entity_poly.entity_id
_entity_poly.type
_entity_poly.pdbx_seq_one_letter_code
_entity_poly.pdbx_strand_id
1 'polypeptide(L)'
;MPAPMVDDGDGSHDQTRAAAHIVHQLHIKGLSQKTISTDVGSSLPNGFYHLPAIYQLERRAIFSKRWFLVSHKARYRHVGDYVQYEMAGFNFVVVKDKQGDIVGFHNMCRHRAFPIVHETSGTAKIFACKYHGWTYALNGKLTKAPRFTPESVPDFDAADIRLFPIHTHVDRNGFVYVNLDARPTPEISWAEQFGDLDRQGVLENSGVDWDAVEYDFTWAKEGKFNWKIMQDNYNECYHCLTAHPDVARTTALDTYYVSPATPHHYISHFSEPKASILATSAFDTTRFAGRSATHVWPGGHFSPNPGTGFMHLMRSLPTSPTTTRQEYDVYKLKMPHATPEAHERMINFYKKVVDEDFGLCEKVQRNLERGIFQTGPLHPFHEEGVLAFQSMVLNVLKEQIKLEEAAGGEIWAARPPAQGLGTKAVYADRGSADTDSRGGEPDAQNICARMLDCDQTRLRGLEW
;
A
#
# COMPACT_ATOMS: atom_id res chain seq x y z
N MET A 1 22.75 -18.66 61.51
CA MET A 1 23.26 -18.76 60.11
C MET A 1 22.35 -17.93 59.23
N PRO A 2 22.82 -16.84 58.58
CA PRO A 2 22.04 -16.18 57.55
C PRO A 2 22.37 -16.80 56.18
N ALA A 3 21.32 -17.16 55.45
CA ALA A 3 21.36 -17.67 54.07
C ALA A 3 21.83 -16.59 53.07
N PRO A 4 22.39 -16.97 51.91
CA PRO A 4 22.92 -16.02 50.94
C PRO A 4 21.80 -15.35 50.13
N MET A 5 22.00 -14.06 49.83
CA MET A 5 21.17 -13.29 48.91
C MET A 5 21.30 -13.85 47.49
N VAL A 6 20.16 -14.14 46.86
CA VAL A 6 20.04 -14.37 45.41
C VAL A 6 19.91 -13.00 44.75
N ASP A 7 20.84 -12.71 43.86
CA ASP A 7 20.82 -11.56 42.93
C ASP A 7 20.00 -11.99 41.70
N ASP A 8 18.74 -11.61 41.64
CA ASP A 8 17.89 -11.77 40.45
C ASP A 8 18.18 -10.60 39.49
N GLY A 9 19.16 -10.81 38.61
CA GLY A 9 19.46 -9.94 37.49
C GLY A 9 18.39 -10.03 36.40
N ASP A 10 17.50 -9.05 36.34
CA ASP A 10 16.54 -8.87 35.24
C ASP A 10 16.63 -7.46 34.65
N GLY A 11 17.63 -7.27 33.77
CA GLY A 11 17.78 -6.04 32.99
C GLY A 11 16.83 -5.94 31.78
N SER A 12 16.07 -6.99 31.47
CA SER A 12 15.22 -7.05 30.28
C SER A 12 13.84 -6.44 30.50
N HIS A 13 13.28 -6.61 31.71
CA HIS A 13 12.02 -5.99 32.10
C HIS A 13 12.13 -4.45 32.18
N ASP A 14 13.31 -3.91 32.46
CA ASP A 14 13.54 -2.46 32.56
C ASP A 14 13.50 -1.78 31.17
N GLN A 15 14.12 -2.40 30.16
CA GLN A 15 14.18 -1.83 28.81
C GLN A 15 12.80 -1.74 28.14
N THR A 16 11.95 -2.76 28.27
CA THR A 16 10.61 -2.73 27.66
C THR A 16 9.69 -1.72 28.34
N ARG A 17 9.80 -1.57 29.67
CA ARG A 17 9.09 -0.52 30.42
C ARG A 17 9.57 0.87 30.00
N ALA A 18 10.87 1.05 29.78
CA ALA A 18 11.43 2.30 29.28
C ALA A 18 10.91 2.64 27.87
N ALA A 19 10.90 1.69 26.94
CA ALA A 19 10.38 1.88 25.57
C ALA A 19 8.89 2.28 25.58
N ALA A 20 8.07 1.53 26.32
CA ALA A 20 6.65 1.84 26.48
C ALA A 20 6.42 3.23 27.09
N HIS A 21 7.23 3.62 28.08
CA HIS A 21 7.16 4.94 28.69
C HIS A 21 7.53 6.06 27.71
N ILE A 22 8.58 5.89 26.90
CA ILE A 22 8.97 6.88 25.88
C ILE A 22 7.87 7.06 24.84
N VAL A 23 7.31 5.96 24.31
CA VAL A 23 6.20 6.02 23.35
C VAL A 23 4.98 6.74 23.93
N HIS A 24 4.64 6.45 25.19
CA HIS A 24 3.59 7.16 25.91
C HIS A 24 3.89 8.68 26.03
N GLN A 25 5.12 9.06 26.39
CA GLN A 25 5.49 10.49 26.47
C GLN A 25 5.42 11.18 25.11
N LEU A 26 5.85 10.52 24.03
CA LEU A 26 5.71 11.04 22.67
C LEU A 26 4.24 11.26 22.30
N HIS A 27 3.38 10.32 22.69
CA HIS A 27 1.95 10.42 22.46
C HIS A 27 1.33 11.61 23.20
N ILE A 28 1.53 11.73 24.51
CA ILE A 28 0.98 12.84 25.31
C ILE A 28 1.51 14.20 24.83
N LYS A 29 2.80 14.27 24.47
CA LYS A 29 3.39 15.47 23.89
C LYS A 29 2.69 15.85 22.58
N GLY A 30 2.51 14.90 21.67
CA GLY A 30 1.84 15.16 20.40
C GLY A 30 0.38 15.60 20.58
N LEU A 31 -0.37 14.96 21.49
CA LEU A 31 -1.73 15.38 21.84
C LEU A 31 -1.76 16.82 22.37
N SER A 32 -0.83 17.19 23.25
CA SER A 32 -0.75 18.55 23.80
C SER A 32 -0.42 19.63 22.77
N GLN A 33 0.18 19.24 21.64
CA GLN A 33 0.56 20.13 20.53
C GLN A 33 -0.51 20.19 19.43
N LYS A 34 -1.59 19.42 19.54
CA LYS A 34 -2.66 19.42 18.55
C LYS A 34 -3.36 20.77 18.50
N THR A 35 -3.29 21.40 17.33
CA THR A 35 -4.12 22.55 17.00
C THR A 35 -5.43 22.02 16.43
N ILE A 36 -6.55 22.43 17.03
CA ILE A 36 -7.88 22.04 16.57
C ILE A 36 -8.36 23.09 15.58
N SER A 37 -8.50 22.69 14.31
CA SER A 37 -9.17 23.54 13.33
C SER A 37 -10.65 23.69 13.68
N THR A 38 -11.22 24.87 13.40
CA THR A 38 -12.67 25.09 13.45
C THR A 38 -13.32 24.97 12.07
N ASP A 39 -12.53 24.79 11.01
CA ASP A 39 -13.01 24.73 9.64
C ASP A 39 -13.57 23.34 9.33
N VAL A 40 -14.87 23.28 9.07
CA VAL A 40 -15.55 22.04 8.70
C VAL A 40 -15.16 21.66 7.27
N GLY A 41 -14.43 20.55 7.12
CA GLY A 41 -14.10 19.96 5.84
C GLY A 41 -15.31 19.30 5.18
N SER A 42 -15.17 18.88 3.92
CA SER A 42 -16.19 18.13 3.20
C SER A 42 -15.58 16.83 2.68
N SER A 43 -16.34 15.74 2.75
CA SER A 43 -15.96 14.47 2.12
C SER A 43 -15.81 14.63 0.60
N LEU A 44 -15.12 13.68 -0.03
CA LEU A 44 -15.14 13.54 -1.49
C LEU A 44 -16.58 13.45 -2.02
N PRO A 45 -16.86 14.00 -3.22
CA PRO A 45 -18.11 13.76 -3.93
C PRO A 45 -18.36 12.26 -4.12
N ASN A 46 -19.63 11.84 -4.01
CA ASN A 46 -20.03 10.42 -4.09
C ASN A 46 -19.41 9.66 -5.29
N GLY A 47 -19.27 10.33 -6.44
CA GLY A 47 -18.78 9.76 -7.69
C GLY A 47 -17.37 9.19 -7.58
N PHE A 48 -16.56 9.72 -6.67
CA PHE A 48 -15.23 9.18 -6.40
C PHE A 48 -15.28 7.72 -5.93
N TYR A 49 -16.38 7.27 -5.34
CA TYR A 49 -16.52 5.94 -4.77
C TYR A 49 -17.20 4.93 -5.69
N HIS A 50 -17.60 5.30 -6.91
CA HIS A 50 -18.26 4.34 -7.81
C HIS A 50 -18.07 4.61 -9.31
N LEU A 51 -17.60 5.79 -9.73
CA LEU A 51 -17.46 6.09 -11.16
C LEU A 51 -16.25 5.36 -11.77
N PRO A 52 -16.45 4.58 -12.85
CA PRO A 52 -15.34 3.91 -13.53
C PRO A 52 -14.28 4.87 -14.08
N ALA A 53 -14.66 6.08 -14.50
CA ALA A 53 -13.72 7.10 -15.00
C ALA A 53 -12.75 7.56 -13.91
N ILE A 54 -13.23 7.79 -12.69
CA ILE A 54 -12.37 8.14 -11.54
C ILE A 54 -11.44 6.97 -11.21
N TYR A 55 -11.95 5.74 -11.22
CA TYR A 55 -11.09 4.56 -11.00
C TYR A 55 -9.98 4.45 -12.06
N GLN A 56 -10.25 4.71 -13.34
CA GLN A 56 -9.19 4.72 -14.36
C GLN A 56 -8.18 5.86 -14.16
N LEU A 57 -8.62 7.04 -13.75
CA LEU A 57 -7.71 8.13 -13.39
C LEU A 57 -6.84 7.76 -12.18
N GLU A 58 -7.41 7.15 -11.14
CA GLU A 58 -6.67 6.65 -9.98
C GLU A 58 -5.62 5.61 -10.37
N ARG A 59 -5.94 4.70 -11.30
CA ARG A 59 -4.97 3.73 -11.82
C ARG A 59 -3.74 4.41 -12.44
N ARG A 60 -3.94 5.48 -13.20
CA ARG A 60 -2.85 6.26 -13.81
C ARG A 60 -2.10 7.10 -12.80
N ALA A 61 -2.82 7.90 -12.01
CA ALA A 61 -2.26 8.89 -11.09
C ALA A 61 -1.57 8.27 -9.87
N ILE A 62 -2.12 7.17 -9.36
CA ILE A 62 -1.73 6.52 -8.10
C ILE A 62 -1.00 5.22 -8.41
N PHE A 63 -1.75 4.19 -8.82
CA PHE A 63 -1.26 2.81 -8.80
C PHE A 63 -0.17 2.53 -9.83
N SER A 64 -0.06 3.35 -10.89
CA SER A 64 0.99 3.18 -11.91
C SER A 64 2.33 3.83 -11.57
N LYS A 65 2.41 4.74 -10.59
CA LYS A 65 3.61 5.58 -10.39
C LYS A 65 3.94 5.99 -8.96
N ARG A 66 3.09 5.67 -7.99
CA ARG A 66 3.32 6.01 -6.59
C ARG A 66 3.81 4.79 -5.83
N TRP A 67 4.53 5.05 -4.74
CA TRP A 67 4.97 4.00 -3.85
C TRP A 67 3.81 3.47 -3.02
N PHE A 68 3.77 2.16 -2.80
CA PHE A 68 2.82 1.55 -1.87
C PHE A 68 3.46 0.40 -1.10
N LEU A 69 3.04 0.26 0.16
CA LEU A 69 3.50 -0.78 1.08
C LEU A 69 2.94 -2.14 0.67
N VAL A 70 3.80 -3.14 0.51
CA VAL A 70 3.39 -4.50 0.10
C VAL A 70 3.73 -5.58 1.12
N SER A 71 4.75 -5.42 1.94
CA SER A 71 5.18 -6.48 2.87
C SER A 71 6.17 -6.00 3.93
N HIS A 72 6.74 -6.97 4.65
CA HIS A 72 7.94 -6.83 5.46
C HIS A 72 8.97 -7.89 5.02
N LYS A 73 10.27 -7.58 5.08
CA LYS A 73 11.37 -8.45 4.61
C LYS A 73 11.36 -9.84 5.24
N ALA A 74 10.82 -9.96 6.46
CA ALA A 74 10.63 -11.23 7.17
C ALA A 74 9.77 -12.26 6.39
N ARG A 75 8.93 -11.82 5.45
CA ARG A 75 8.16 -12.70 4.57
C ARG A 75 9.03 -13.36 3.47
N TYR A 76 10.21 -12.81 3.21
CA TYR A 76 11.17 -13.28 2.20
C TYR A 76 12.41 -13.88 2.89
N ARG A 77 12.22 -14.97 3.62
CA ARG A 77 13.26 -15.54 4.48
C ARG A 77 14.42 -16.09 3.65
N HIS A 78 14.10 -16.87 2.63
CA HIS A 78 15.05 -17.60 1.80
C HIS A 78 15.14 -17.02 0.39
N VAL A 79 16.30 -17.20 -0.24
CA VAL A 79 16.46 -16.92 -1.67
C VAL A 79 15.39 -17.69 -2.46
N GLY A 80 14.68 -16.98 -3.33
CA GLY A 80 13.61 -17.53 -4.14
C GLY A 80 12.22 -17.40 -3.54
N ASP A 81 12.08 -17.04 -2.26
CA ASP A 81 10.78 -16.72 -1.68
C ASP A 81 10.17 -15.55 -2.45
N TYR A 82 8.94 -15.72 -2.90
CA TYR A 82 8.21 -14.74 -3.68
C TYR A 82 6.77 -14.58 -3.19
N VAL A 83 6.22 -13.40 -3.44
CA VAL A 83 4.80 -13.08 -3.25
C VAL A 83 4.29 -12.39 -4.50
N GLN A 84 3.14 -12.83 -4.99
CA GLN A 84 2.43 -12.23 -6.10
C GLN A 84 1.37 -11.26 -5.52
N TYR A 85 1.22 -10.12 -6.20
CA TYR A 85 0.25 -9.10 -5.85
C TYR A 85 -0.51 -8.66 -7.09
N GLU A 86 -1.79 -8.32 -6.88
CA GLU A 86 -2.62 -7.66 -7.88
C GLU A 86 -3.22 -6.39 -7.28
N MET A 87 -2.78 -5.24 -7.77
CA MET A 87 -3.16 -3.91 -7.28
C MET A 87 -3.77 -3.11 -8.41
N ALA A 88 -5.07 -2.79 -8.34
CA ALA A 88 -5.77 -2.01 -9.36
C ALA A 88 -5.61 -2.60 -10.79
N GLY A 89 -5.60 -3.93 -10.91
CA GLY A 89 -5.39 -4.67 -12.16
C GLY A 89 -3.93 -4.77 -12.63
N PHE A 90 -2.96 -4.20 -11.90
CA PHE A 90 -1.54 -4.45 -12.15
C PHE A 90 -1.10 -5.70 -11.40
N ASN A 91 -0.69 -6.73 -12.14
CA ASN A 91 -0.23 -8.01 -11.59
C ASN A 91 1.32 -8.07 -11.59
N PHE A 92 1.91 -8.24 -10.41
CA PHE A 92 3.37 -8.24 -10.23
C PHE A 92 3.81 -9.25 -9.17
N VAL A 93 5.09 -9.59 -9.18
CA VAL A 93 5.75 -10.51 -8.26
C VAL A 93 6.93 -9.81 -7.62
N VAL A 94 7.07 -9.96 -6.30
CA VAL A 94 8.23 -9.53 -5.52
C VAL A 94 8.94 -10.78 -5.01
N VAL A 95 10.25 -10.83 -5.11
CA VAL A 95 11.07 -12.02 -4.83
C VAL A 95 12.41 -11.63 -4.19
N LYS A 96 12.92 -12.49 -3.31
CA LYS A 96 14.32 -12.40 -2.85
C LYS A 96 15.24 -13.11 -3.83
N ASP A 97 16.13 -12.37 -4.47
CA ASP A 97 17.02 -12.93 -5.48
C ASP A 97 18.24 -13.66 -4.87
N LYS A 98 19.18 -14.07 -5.73
CA LYS A 98 20.37 -14.80 -5.31
C LYS A 98 21.43 -13.93 -4.63
N GLN A 99 21.35 -12.61 -4.81
CA GLN A 99 22.21 -11.63 -4.14
C GLN A 99 21.70 -11.33 -2.73
N GLY A 100 20.43 -11.67 -2.45
CA GLY A 100 19.77 -11.43 -1.17
C GLY A 100 18.87 -10.21 -1.21
N ASP A 101 18.80 -9.52 -2.35
CA ASP A 101 18.00 -8.32 -2.56
C ASP A 101 16.54 -8.69 -2.81
N ILE A 102 15.63 -7.88 -2.30
CA ILE A 102 14.20 -7.98 -2.63
C ILE A 102 13.95 -7.15 -3.88
N VAL A 103 13.61 -7.82 -4.98
CA VAL A 103 13.38 -7.22 -6.30
C VAL A 103 11.97 -7.57 -6.80
N GLY A 104 11.47 -6.85 -7.79
CA GLY A 104 10.13 -7.10 -8.33
C GLY A 104 10.03 -6.99 -9.84
N PHE A 105 9.02 -7.67 -10.39
CA PHE A 105 8.70 -7.65 -11.81
C PHE A 105 7.19 -7.70 -12.04
N HIS A 106 6.70 -7.14 -13.16
CA HIS A 106 5.37 -7.52 -13.64
C HIS A 106 5.32 -9.03 -13.89
N ASN A 107 4.23 -9.67 -13.47
CA ASN A 107 4.05 -11.12 -13.58
C ASN A 107 3.64 -11.50 -15.00
N MET A 108 4.53 -11.25 -15.97
CA MET A 108 4.21 -11.30 -17.39
C MET A 108 5.42 -11.78 -18.20
N CYS A 109 5.26 -12.91 -18.88
CA CYS A 109 6.27 -13.44 -19.78
C CYS A 109 6.46 -12.52 -20.99
N ARG A 110 7.72 -12.20 -21.29
CA ARG A 110 8.14 -11.36 -22.42
C ARG A 110 7.80 -11.94 -23.79
N HIS A 111 7.49 -13.23 -23.87
CA HIS A 111 7.12 -13.86 -25.14
C HIS A 111 5.68 -13.51 -25.56
N ARG A 112 4.68 -13.98 -24.79
CA ARG A 112 3.25 -13.83 -25.12
C ARG A 112 2.40 -13.60 -23.87
N ALA A 113 2.91 -12.77 -22.96
CA ALA A 113 2.24 -12.23 -21.79
C ALA A 113 1.67 -13.23 -20.75
N PHE A 114 1.98 -14.52 -20.87
CA PHE A 114 1.53 -15.51 -19.90
C PHE A 114 2.14 -15.25 -18.51
N PRO A 115 1.39 -15.44 -17.41
CA PRO A 115 1.91 -15.22 -16.06
C PRO A 115 3.12 -16.11 -15.77
N ILE A 116 4.08 -15.55 -15.03
CA ILE A 116 5.32 -16.23 -14.65
C ILE A 116 5.12 -17.11 -13.41
N VAL A 117 4.31 -16.64 -12.47
CA VAL A 117 3.84 -17.38 -11.29
C VAL A 117 2.31 -17.39 -11.25
N HIS A 118 1.71 -18.46 -10.74
CA HIS A 118 0.25 -18.62 -10.64
C HIS A 118 -0.24 -18.59 -9.19
N GLU A 119 0.64 -19.00 -8.29
CA GLU A 119 0.45 -19.14 -6.87
C GLU A 119 0.69 -17.78 -6.21
N THR A 120 -0.10 -17.44 -5.19
CA THR A 120 0.00 -16.14 -4.51
C THR A 120 1.32 -15.95 -3.76
N SER A 121 1.99 -17.03 -3.40
CA SER A 121 3.34 -17.04 -2.84
C SER A 121 3.99 -18.42 -3.03
N GLY A 122 5.30 -18.49 -2.85
CA GLY A 122 6.05 -19.74 -2.91
C GLY A 122 7.55 -19.50 -2.89
N THR A 123 8.32 -20.55 -3.16
CA THR A 123 9.78 -20.48 -3.31
C THR A 123 10.18 -20.99 -4.69
N ALA A 124 10.87 -20.16 -5.47
CA ALA A 124 11.32 -20.50 -6.82
C ALA A 124 12.85 -20.54 -6.89
N LYS A 125 13.41 -21.55 -7.58
CA LYS A 125 14.84 -21.53 -7.96
C LYS A 125 15.09 -20.76 -9.27
N ILE A 126 14.06 -20.75 -10.11
CA ILE A 126 14.00 -20.14 -11.43
C ILE A 126 12.52 -19.89 -11.76
N PHE A 127 12.25 -18.88 -12.56
CA PHE A 127 10.91 -18.60 -13.07
C PHE A 127 10.73 -19.25 -14.44
N ALA A 128 9.95 -20.32 -14.52
CA ALA A 128 9.69 -21.04 -15.76
C ALA A 128 8.25 -20.80 -16.24
N CYS A 129 8.10 -20.13 -17.39
CA CYS A 129 6.79 -19.86 -17.99
C CYS A 129 6.13 -21.18 -18.43
N LYS A 130 4.97 -21.51 -17.84
CA LYS A 130 4.22 -22.74 -18.15
C LYS A 130 3.64 -22.78 -19.57
N TYR A 131 3.71 -21.69 -20.34
CA TYR A 131 3.19 -21.66 -21.71
C TYR A 131 4.16 -22.25 -22.75
N HIS A 132 5.40 -21.75 -22.80
CA HIS A 132 6.40 -22.15 -23.82
C HIS A 132 7.78 -22.47 -23.24
N GLY A 133 7.92 -22.56 -21.92
CA GLY A 133 9.17 -22.94 -21.27
C GLY A 133 10.27 -21.88 -21.31
N TRP A 134 9.96 -20.61 -21.60
CA TRP A 134 10.90 -19.52 -21.36
C TRP A 134 11.23 -19.46 -19.87
N THR A 135 12.52 -19.40 -19.54
CA THR A 135 12.98 -19.39 -18.14
C THR A 135 13.74 -18.11 -17.83
N TYR A 136 13.51 -17.56 -16.65
CA TYR A 136 14.13 -16.34 -16.15
C TYR A 136 14.80 -16.62 -14.81
N ALA A 137 15.98 -16.05 -14.59
CA ALA A 137 16.61 -16.01 -13.28
C ALA A 137 15.76 -15.21 -12.28
N LEU A 138 16.06 -15.31 -10.99
CA LEU A 138 15.32 -14.58 -9.94
C LEU A 138 15.45 -13.06 -10.03
N ASN A 139 16.49 -12.56 -10.72
CA ASN A 139 16.61 -11.14 -11.08
C ASN A 139 15.84 -10.77 -12.38
N GLY A 140 15.05 -11.69 -12.91
CA GLY A 140 14.21 -11.49 -14.10
C GLY A 140 14.92 -11.64 -15.44
N LYS A 141 16.25 -11.83 -15.50
CA LYS A 141 16.97 -11.99 -16.77
C LYS A 141 16.58 -13.30 -17.45
N LEU A 142 16.30 -13.27 -18.76
CA LEU A 142 16.04 -14.48 -19.55
C LEU A 142 17.28 -15.38 -19.55
N THR A 143 17.11 -16.64 -19.18
CA THR A 143 18.18 -17.66 -19.16
C THR A 143 18.01 -18.72 -20.24
N LYS A 144 16.77 -18.95 -20.70
CA LYS A 144 16.49 -19.93 -21.77
C LYS A 144 15.20 -19.54 -22.49
N ALA A 145 15.26 -19.51 -23.82
CA ALA A 145 14.10 -19.50 -24.70
C ALA A 145 14.17 -20.75 -25.59
N PRO A 146 13.35 -21.79 -25.35
CA PRO A 146 13.40 -23.02 -26.14
C PRO A 146 13.27 -22.75 -27.65
N ARG A 147 14.17 -23.34 -28.45
CA ARG A 147 14.23 -23.22 -29.92
C ARG A 147 14.59 -21.84 -30.48
N PHE A 148 14.98 -20.88 -29.65
CA PHE A 148 15.61 -19.63 -30.08
C PHE A 148 17.13 -19.79 -29.98
N THR A 149 17.72 -20.49 -30.95
CA THR A 149 19.18 -20.64 -31.06
C THR A 149 19.69 -19.68 -32.13
N PRO A 150 21.00 -19.33 -32.13
CA PRO A 150 21.58 -18.49 -33.18
C PRO A 150 21.32 -19.03 -34.61
N GLU A 151 21.18 -20.35 -34.77
CA GLU A 151 20.90 -20.99 -36.06
C GLU A 151 19.42 -20.87 -36.47
N SER A 152 18.48 -20.90 -35.52
CA SER A 152 17.05 -20.84 -35.82
C SER A 152 16.49 -19.43 -35.87
N VAL A 153 17.03 -18.51 -35.04
CA VAL A 153 16.60 -17.12 -34.95
C VAL A 153 17.84 -16.22 -34.75
N PRO A 154 18.60 -15.92 -35.82
CA PRO A 154 19.87 -15.18 -35.72
C PRO A 154 19.77 -13.80 -35.07
N ASP A 155 18.63 -13.13 -35.23
CA ASP A 155 18.37 -11.78 -34.70
C ASP A 155 17.82 -11.79 -33.26
N PHE A 156 17.70 -12.95 -32.62
CA PHE A 156 17.23 -13.04 -31.24
C PHE A 156 18.38 -12.89 -30.25
N ASP A 157 18.45 -11.74 -29.59
CA ASP A 157 19.35 -11.55 -28.46
C ASP A 157 18.62 -11.75 -27.13
N ALA A 158 18.95 -12.84 -26.43
CA ALA A 158 18.44 -13.11 -25.09
C ALA A 158 19.04 -12.18 -24.02
N ALA A 159 20.20 -11.57 -24.27
CA ALA A 159 20.93 -10.77 -23.29
C ALA A 159 20.15 -9.52 -22.87
N ASP A 160 19.37 -8.95 -23.79
CA ASP A 160 18.54 -7.76 -23.59
C ASP A 160 17.15 -8.05 -23.03
N ILE A 161 16.78 -9.33 -22.90
CA ILE A 161 15.45 -9.72 -22.43
C ILE A 161 15.47 -9.96 -20.92
N ARG A 162 14.67 -9.15 -20.22
CA ARG A 162 14.32 -9.29 -18.81
C ARG A 162 12.80 -9.22 -18.65
N LEU A 163 12.25 -9.84 -17.62
CA LEU A 163 10.93 -9.47 -17.12
C LEU A 163 10.86 -7.96 -16.89
N PHE A 164 9.67 -7.35 -17.04
CA PHE A 164 9.52 -5.91 -16.82
C PHE A 164 9.76 -5.60 -15.34
N PRO A 165 10.85 -4.91 -14.99
CA PRO A 165 11.16 -4.62 -13.59
C PRO A 165 10.15 -3.62 -13.03
N ILE A 166 9.93 -3.71 -11.72
CA ILE A 166 9.28 -2.65 -10.93
C ILE A 166 10.26 -2.17 -9.87
N HIS A 167 10.08 -0.96 -9.38
CA HIS A 167 10.92 -0.45 -8.30
C HIS A 167 10.55 -1.09 -6.98
N THR A 168 11.56 -1.32 -6.14
CA THR A 168 11.43 -1.87 -4.80
C THR A 168 12.23 -1.01 -3.83
N HIS A 169 11.75 -0.88 -2.59
CA HIS A 169 12.45 -0.22 -1.51
C HIS A 169 12.21 -1.00 -0.22
N VAL A 170 13.28 -1.29 0.52
CA VAL A 170 13.20 -1.87 1.88
C VAL A 170 13.68 -0.79 2.83
N ASP A 171 12.80 -0.34 3.71
CA ASP A 171 13.14 0.71 4.67
C ASP A 171 13.99 0.18 5.83
N ARG A 172 14.40 1.07 6.73
CA ARG A 172 15.24 0.69 7.89
C ARG A 172 14.57 -0.30 8.83
N ASN A 173 13.25 -0.30 8.89
CA ASN A 173 12.45 -1.18 9.74
C ASN A 173 12.09 -2.49 9.03
N GLY A 174 12.52 -2.68 7.78
CA GLY A 174 12.29 -3.88 6.99
C GLY A 174 10.98 -3.90 6.20
N PHE A 175 10.18 -2.83 6.20
CA PHE A 175 8.99 -2.75 5.36
C PHE A 175 9.36 -2.65 3.88
N VAL A 176 8.61 -3.36 3.05
CA VAL A 176 8.84 -3.49 1.60
C VAL A 176 7.80 -2.68 0.85
N TYR A 177 8.27 -1.78 0.01
CA TYR A 177 7.47 -0.89 -0.82
C TYR A 177 7.77 -1.17 -2.29
N VAL A 178 6.79 -0.92 -3.16
CA VAL A 178 6.98 -1.00 -4.62
C VAL A 178 6.45 0.23 -5.32
N ASN A 179 6.99 0.51 -6.50
CA ASN A 179 6.49 1.52 -7.44
C ASN A 179 6.53 0.94 -8.85
N LEU A 180 5.43 1.08 -9.59
CA LEU A 180 5.24 0.42 -10.89
C LEU A 180 5.70 1.25 -12.09
N ASP A 181 6.22 2.47 -11.86
CA ASP A 181 6.78 3.31 -12.92
C ASP A 181 7.81 2.53 -13.76
N ALA A 182 7.66 2.57 -15.08
CA ALA A 182 8.50 1.81 -16.00
C ALA A 182 9.80 2.54 -16.39
N ARG A 183 10.00 3.77 -15.91
CA ARG A 183 11.27 4.49 -16.08
C ARG A 183 12.42 3.77 -15.34
N PRO A 184 13.68 3.98 -15.73
CA PRO A 184 14.83 3.46 -14.98
C PRO A 184 14.89 3.96 -13.53
N THR A 185 14.40 5.17 -13.29
CA THR A 185 14.21 5.77 -11.97
C THR A 185 12.76 6.26 -11.87
N PRO A 186 12.05 6.00 -10.77
CA PRO A 186 10.66 6.43 -10.65
C PRO A 186 10.58 7.96 -10.61
N GLU A 187 9.48 8.53 -11.13
CA GLU A 187 9.22 9.99 -11.06
C GLU A 187 9.38 10.55 -9.66
N ILE A 188 8.84 9.81 -8.70
CA ILE A 188 8.73 10.18 -7.31
C ILE A 188 9.59 9.19 -6.54
N SER A 189 10.59 9.70 -5.82
CA SER A 189 11.41 8.86 -4.95
C SER A 189 10.62 8.42 -3.71
N TRP A 190 11.03 7.32 -3.08
CA TRP A 190 10.40 6.86 -1.83
C TRP A 190 10.48 7.94 -0.74
N ALA A 191 11.64 8.61 -0.63
CA ALA A 191 11.87 9.68 0.35
C ALA A 191 11.05 10.94 0.06
N GLU A 192 10.82 11.28 -1.21
CA GLU A 192 9.93 12.39 -1.58
C GLU A 192 8.50 12.11 -1.11
N GLN A 193 8.00 10.89 -1.35
CA GLN A 193 6.63 10.51 -0.97
C GLN A 193 6.45 10.36 0.54
N PHE A 194 7.41 9.75 1.24
CA PHE A 194 7.22 9.30 2.62
C PHE A 194 8.09 9.97 3.66
N GLY A 195 9.09 10.79 3.29
CA GLY A 195 9.93 11.51 4.23
C GLY A 195 10.52 10.61 5.31
N ASP A 196 10.20 10.90 6.58
CA ASP A 196 10.65 10.18 7.77
C ASP A 196 9.66 9.10 8.25
N LEU A 197 8.87 8.50 7.35
CA LEU A 197 7.96 7.40 7.67
C LEU A 197 8.62 6.29 8.48
N ASP A 198 9.85 5.92 8.14
CA ASP A 198 10.61 4.85 8.78
C ASP A 198 11.41 5.33 10.01
N ARG A 199 11.46 6.65 10.27
CA ARG A 199 12.12 7.29 11.42
C ARG A 199 11.14 7.92 12.40
N GLN A 200 9.87 7.52 12.37
CA GLN A 200 8.91 7.96 13.37
C GLN A 200 9.44 7.62 14.77
N GLY A 201 9.45 8.61 15.68
CA GLY A 201 9.99 8.41 17.03
C GLY A 201 9.35 7.24 17.79
N VAL A 202 8.08 6.92 17.50
CA VAL A 202 7.41 5.74 18.08
C VAL A 202 7.93 4.41 17.56
N LEU A 203 8.44 4.35 16.32
CA LEU A 203 9.09 3.15 15.77
C LEU A 203 10.51 3.01 16.31
N GLU A 204 11.27 4.10 16.32
CA GLU A 204 12.66 4.12 16.83
C GLU A 204 12.72 3.77 18.33
N ASN A 205 11.70 4.17 19.10
CA ASN A 205 11.62 3.92 20.55
C ASN A 205 10.66 2.77 20.91
N SER A 206 10.24 1.95 19.93
CA SER A 206 9.31 0.83 20.15
C SER A 206 9.94 -0.33 20.94
N GLY A 207 11.28 -0.41 20.97
CA GLY A 207 12.02 -1.54 21.50
C GLY A 207 12.06 -2.77 20.59
N VAL A 208 11.47 -2.69 19.39
CA VAL A 208 11.44 -3.79 18.43
C VAL A 208 12.80 -3.97 17.77
N ASP A 209 13.31 -5.21 17.81
CA ASP A 209 14.38 -5.65 16.91
C ASP A 209 13.76 -6.01 15.54
N TRP A 210 13.85 -5.08 14.60
CA TRP A 210 13.28 -5.20 13.25
C TRP A 210 13.94 -6.30 12.40
N ASP A 211 15.15 -6.75 12.75
CA ASP A 211 15.83 -7.87 12.09
C ASP A 211 15.34 -9.23 12.61
N ALA A 212 14.75 -9.26 13.81
CA ALA A 212 14.25 -10.46 14.47
C ALA A 212 12.76 -10.76 14.22
N VAL A 213 12.06 -9.91 13.48
CA VAL A 213 10.65 -10.08 13.11
C VAL A 213 10.44 -11.38 12.32
N GLU A 214 9.40 -12.14 12.67
CA GLU A 214 9.05 -13.38 11.97
C GLU A 214 7.68 -13.26 11.30
N TYR A 215 7.57 -13.68 10.04
CA TYR A 215 6.28 -13.82 9.37
C TYR A 215 5.49 -15.00 9.97
N ASP A 216 4.21 -14.78 10.26
CA ASP A 216 3.32 -15.82 10.79
C ASP A 216 2.40 -16.36 9.68
N PHE A 217 1.45 -15.55 9.21
CA PHE A 217 0.55 -15.92 8.11
C PHE A 217 -0.06 -14.69 7.45
N THR A 218 -0.76 -14.91 6.34
CA THR A 218 -1.58 -13.92 5.66
C THR A 218 -3.04 -14.38 5.67
N TRP A 219 -3.97 -13.45 5.91
CA TRP A 219 -5.38 -13.67 5.60
C TRP A 219 -5.89 -12.60 4.63
N ALA A 220 -6.95 -12.91 3.89
CA ALA A 220 -7.56 -11.99 2.94
C ALA A 220 -9.09 -12.02 3.03
N LYS A 221 -9.73 -10.91 2.65
CA LYS A 221 -11.19 -10.78 2.61
C LYS A 221 -11.60 -9.87 1.45
N GLU A 222 -12.57 -10.34 0.66
CA GLU A 222 -13.18 -9.55 -0.42
C GLU A 222 -14.27 -8.63 0.14
N GLY A 223 -14.24 -7.35 -0.23
CA GLY A 223 -15.19 -6.33 0.19
C GLY A 223 -15.92 -5.70 -0.99
N LYS A 224 -17.22 -5.50 -0.86
CA LYS A 224 -18.07 -4.82 -1.86
C LYS A 224 -18.11 -3.31 -1.61
N PHE A 225 -16.95 -2.68 -1.65
CA PHE A 225 -16.77 -1.24 -1.50
C PHE A 225 -15.52 -0.75 -2.26
N ASN A 226 -15.53 0.53 -2.62
CA ASN A 226 -14.35 1.22 -3.15
C ASN A 226 -13.21 1.27 -2.12
N TRP A 227 -11.97 1.14 -2.59
CA TRP A 227 -10.79 1.05 -1.72
C TRP A 227 -10.63 2.25 -0.77
N LYS A 228 -11.08 3.44 -1.20
CA LYS A 228 -11.05 4.67 -0.40
C LYS A 228 -11.99 4.61 0.80
N ILE A 229 -13.12 3.90 0.73
CA ILE A 229 -14.05 3.79 1.87
C ILE A 229 -13.37 3.12 3.07
N MET A 230 -12.54 2.10 2.83
CA MET A 230 -11.76 1.49 3.91
C MET A 230 -10.71 2.47 4.47
N GLN A 231 -10.12 3.32 3.63
CA GLN A 231 -9.14 4.30 4.11
C GLN A 231 -9.81 5.42 4.90
N ASP A 232 -10.99 5.87 4.45
CA ASP A 232 -11.82 6.83 5.18
C ASP A 232 -12.20 6.24 6.55
N ASN A 233 -12.64 4.98 6.61
CA ASN A 233 -12.97 4.28 7.85
C ASN A 233 -11.74 4.10 8.77
N TYR A 234 -10.56 3.78 8.21
CA TYR A 234 -9.35 3.57 9.01
C TYR A 234 -8.79 4.87 9.60
N ASN A 235 -8.83 5.97 8.85
CA ASN A 235 -8.17 7.23 9.19
C ASN A 235 -8.89 8.07 10.27
N GLU A 236 -9.80 7.46 11.01
CA GLU A 236 -10.54 8.04 12.13
C GLU A 236 -10.89 6.96 13.18
N CYS A 237 -11.36 7.41 14.34
CA CYS A 237 -11.93 6.52 15.37
C CYS A 237 -13.18 7.15 16.00
N TYR A 238 -13.83 8.02 15.24
CA TYR A 238 -15.11 8.63 15.58
C TYR A 238 -16.23 7.58 15.61
N HIS A 239 -16.21 6.62 14.68
CA HIS A 239 -17.17 5.51 14.69
C HIS A 239 -16.91 4.50 15.83
N CYS A 240 -15.69 4.45 16.39
CA CYS A 240 -15.26 3.41 17.33
C CYS A 240 -16.17 3.28 18.56
N LEU A 241 -16.66 4.40 19.09
CA LEU A 241 -17.56 4.39 20.26
C LEU A 241 -18.87 3.65 19.96
N THR A 242 -19.36 3.76 18.72
CA THR A 242 -20.64 3.20 18.29
C THR A 242 -20.50 1.81 17.69
N ALA A 243 -19.47 1.58 16.88
CA ALA A 243 -19.36 0.38 16.05
C ALA A 243 -18.42 -0.69 16.62
N HIS A 244 -17.51 -0.34 17.54
CA HIS A 244 -16.52 -1.27 18.09
C HIS A 244 -16.60 -1.38 19.62
N PRO A 245 -17.55 -2.16 20.18
CA PRO A 245 -17.70 -2.31 21.62
C PRO A 245 -16.41 -2.71 22.35
N ASP A 246 -15.57 -3.56 21.74
CA ASP A 246 -14.32 -4.01 22.35
C ASP A 246 -13.24 -2.92 22.37
N VAL A 247 -13.19 -2.08 21.33
CA VAL A 247 -12.32 -0.89 21.27
C VAL A 247 -12.80 0.13 22.30
N ALA A 248 -14.09 0.46 22.29
CA ALA A 248 -14.71 1.42 23.20
C ALA A 248 -14.57 1.02 24.67
N ARG A 249 -14.54 -0.28 24.97
CA ARG A 249 -14.31 -0.79 26.34
C ARG A 249 -12.88 -0.52 26.83
N THR A 250 -11.89 -0.59 25.94
CA THR A 250 -10.47 -0.64 26.33
C THR A 250 -9.71 0.66 26.09
N THR A 251 -10.08 1.43 25.06
CA THR A 251 -9.36 2.61 24.57
C THR A 251 -9.94 3.89 25.16
N ALA A 252 -9.09 4.80 25.63
CA ALA A 252 -9.47 6.15 26.01
C ALA A 252 -9.64 7.00 24.73
N LEU A 253 -10.84 6.94 24.13
CA LEU A 253 -11.11 7.57 22.82
C LEU A 253 -10.97 9.11 22.83
N ASP A 254 -11.03 9.73 24.00
CA ASP A 254 -10.72 11.15 24.22
C ASP A 254 -9.22 11.48 24.07
N THR A 255 -8.35 10.47 24.15
CA THR A 255 -6.92 10.60 23.86
C THR A 255 -6.57 10.28 22.40
N TYR A 256 -7.52 9.76 21.62
CA TYR A 256 -7.25 9.37 20.23
C TYR A 256 -7.03 10.61 19.36
N TYR A 257 -5.93 10.61 18.60
CA TYR A 257 -5.72 11.55 17.52
C TYR A 257 -4.86 10.93 16.42
N VAL A 258 -4.88 11.58 15.25
CA VAL A 258 -4.04 11.24 14.10
C VAL A 258 -3.08 12.38 13.77
N SER A 259 -1.90 12.11 13.23
CA SER A 259 -0.92 13.12 12.80
C SER A 259 -0.57 12.88 11.33
N PRO A 260 -1.22 13.58 10.39
CA PRO A 260 -0.81 13.59 8.98
C PRO A 260 0.59 14.18 8.82
N ALA A 261 1.45 13.52 8.04
CA ALA A 261 2.83 13.92 7.87
C ALA A 261 3.05 14.91 6.70
N THR A 262 2.16 15.88 6.54
CA THR A 262 2.20 16.86 5.43
C THR A 262 3.59 17.54 5.32
N PRO A 263 4.22 17.58 4.14
CA PRO A 263 3.70 17.25 2.81
C PRO A 263 3.83 15.78 2.39
N HIS A 264 4.31 14.88 3.24
CA HIS A 264 4.46 13.45 2.98
C HIS A 264 3.15 12.68 3.12
N HIS A 265 3.08 11.50 2.51
CA HIS A 265 1.85 10.73 2.33
C HIS A 265 1.70 9.59 3.34
N TYR A 266 1.68 9.92 4.63
CA TYR A 266 1.33 8.97 5.69
C TYR A 266 0.61 9.67 6.86
N ILE A 267 -0.14 8.90 7.64
CA ILE A 267 -0.91 9.39 8.79
C ILE A 267 -0.61 8.49 9.98
N SER A 268 -0.09 9.07 11.06
CA SER A 268 0.25 8.33 12.29
C SER A 268 -0.94 8.36 13.26
N HIS A 269 -1.23 7.26 13.93
CA HIS A 269 -2.37 7.13 14.84
C HIS A 269 -1.91 6.87 16.26
N PHE A 270 -2.56 7.52 17.22
CA PHE A 270 -2.21 7.39 18.62
C PHE A 270 -3.46 7.26 19.50
N SER A 271 -3.33 6.51 20.60
CA SER A 271 -4.38 6.33 21.61
C SER A 271 -3.79 5.74 22.89
N GLU A 272 -4.36 6.10 24.03
CA GLU A 272 -4.06 5.49 25.33
C GLU A 272 -5.13 4.47 25.75
N PRO A 273 -4.80 3.52 26.63
CA PRO A 273 -5.80 2.72 27.33
C PRO A 273 -6.60 3.57 28.31
N LYS A 274 -7.82 3.14 28.63
CA LYS A 274 -8.56 3.70 29.77
C LYS A 274 -7.81 3.43 31.07
N ALA A 275 -7.79 4.39 32.00
CA ALA A 275 -7.17 4.23 33.32
C ALA A 275 -7.73 3.02 34.09
N SER A 276 -9.02 2.72 33.93
CA SER A 276 -9.66 1.53 34.55
C SER A 276 -9.08 0.20 34.06
N ILE A 277 -8.51 0.17 32.86
CA ILE A 277 -7.94 -1.02 32.23
C ILE A 277 -6.52 -1.28 32.72
N LEU A 278 -5.75 -0.21 32.97
CA LEU A 278 -4.38 -0.30 33.49
C LEU A 278 -4.30 -1.07 34.82
N ALA A 279 -5.35 -1.00 35.65
CA ALA A 279 -5.40 -1.69 36.94
C ALA A 279 -6.06 -3.07 36.89
N THR A 280 -6.80 -3.40 35.82
CA THR A 280 -7.69 -4.58 35.80
C THR A 280 -7.31 -5.62 34.77
N SER A 281 -6.55 -5.25 33.74
CA SER A 281 -6.19 -6.14 32.64
C SER A 281 -4.71 -5.98 32.30
N ALA A 282 -3.91 -6.95 32.76
CA ALA A 282 -2.49 -7.03 32.39
C ALA A 282 -2.32 -7.12 30.87
N PHE A 283 -3.17 -7.92 30.20
CA PHE A 283 -3.16 -8.06 28.74
C PHE A 283 -3.43 -6.73 28.03
N ASP A 284 -4.49 -6.02 28.40
CA ASP A 284 -4.80 -4.76 27.72
C ASP A 284 -3.74 -3.69 28.02
N THR A 285 -3.14 -3.68 29.21
CA THR A 285 -1.99 -2.81 29.50
C THR A 285 -0.82 -3.11 28.56
N THR A 286 -0.47 -4.39 28.39
CA THR A 286 0.60 -4.78 27.45
C THR A 286 0.27 -4.46 26.00
N ARG A 287 -1.01 -4.48 25.61
CA ARG A 287 -1.44 -4.17 24.25
C ARG A 287 -1.11 -2.73 23.81
N PHE A 288 -1.12 -1.77 24.72
CA PHE A 288 -0.77 -0.37 24.40
C PHE A 288 0.73 -0.08 24.54
N ALA A 289 1.51 -0.98 25.16
CA ALA A 289 2.94 -0.77 25.40
C ALA A 289 3.74 -0.74 24.08
N GLY A 290 4.21 0.46 23.73
CA GLY A 290 4.99 0.70 22.50
C GLY A 290 4.17 0.65 21.21
N ARG A 291 2.85 0.60 21.30
CA ARG A 291 1.96 0.50 20.14
C ARG A 291 2.11 1.70 19.22
N SER A 292 2.18 1.44 17.93
CA SER A 292 1.96 2.46 16.91
C SER A 292 1.05 1.92 15.82
N ALA A 293 0.41 2.81 15.09
CA ALA A 293 -0.28 2.47 13.86
C ALA A 293 -0.07 3.61 12.86
N THR A 294 0.21 3.26 11.61
CA THR A 294 0.47 4.24 10.57
C THR A 294 -0.26 3.82 9.29
N HIS A 295 -1.11 4.69 8.79
CA HIS A 295 -1.60 4.63 7.42
C HIS A 295 -0.50 5.10 6.47
N VAL A 296 -0.20 4.26 5.48
CA VAL A 296 0.77 4.48 4.43
C VAL A 296 0.00 4.56 3.12
N TRP A 297 -0.10 5.77 2.60
CA TRP A 297 -0.84 6.02 1.37
C TRP A 297 -0.25 5.21 0.19
N PRO A 298 -1.07 4.70 -0.74
CA PRO A 298 -2.51 4.91 -0.88
C PRO A 298 -3.39 4.03 0.00
N GLY A 299 -3.03 2.77 0.25
CA GLY A 299 -3.92 1.81 0.90
C GLY A 299 -3.23 0.81 1.81
N GLY A 300 -2.02 1.13 2.27
CA GLY A 300 -1.23 0.29 3.16
C GLY A 300 -1.33 0.76 4.60
N HIS A 301 -1.14 -0.15 5.55
CA HIS A 301 -1.02 0.20 6.97
C HIS A 301 -0.07 -0.77 7.66
N PHE A 302 0.63 -0.31 8.69
CA PHE A 302 1.26 -1.20 9.67
C PHE A 302 0.87 -0.79 11.09
N SER A 303 0.69 -1.75 11.98
CA SER A 303 0.51 -1.48 13.41
C SER A 303 1.29 -2.48 14.25
N PRO A 304 2.55 -2.18 14.60
CA PRO A 304 3.29 -2.94 15.59
C PRO A 304 2.68 -2.72 16.97
N ASN A 305 2.50 -3.81 17.70
CA ASN A 305 2.09 -3.87 19.10
C ASN A 305 3.18 -4.64 19.87
N PRO A 306 4.31 -4.00 20.20
CA PRO A 306 5.46 -4.68 20.81
C PRO A 306 5.10 -5.39 22.12
N GLY A 307 4.27 -4.78 22.97
CA GLY A 307 3.90 -5.40 24.24
C GLY A 307 3.13 -6.72 24.13
N THR A 308 2.53 -7.05 22.99
CA THR A 308 1.90 -8.36 22.72
C THR A 308 2.67 -9.22 21.73
N GLY A 309 3.83 -8.77 21.26
CA GLY A 309 4.62 -9.47 20.25
C GLY A 309 3.92 -9.59 18.89
N PHE A 310 2.97 -8.71 18.60
CA PHE A 310 2.12 -8.78 17.41
C PHE A 310 2.38 -7.58 16.51
N MET A 311 2.46 -7.80 15.21
CA MET A 311 2.34 -6.74 14.22
C MET A 311 1.42 -7.23 13.11
N HIS A 312 0.56 -6.36 12.61
CA HIS A 312 -0.13 -6.61 11.34
C HIS A 312 0.18 -5.52 10.33
N LEU A 313 0.13 -5.91 9.06
CA LEU A 313 0.24 -5.05 7.90
C LEU A 313 -0.99 -5.27 7.02
N MET A 314 -1.78 -4.22 6.79
CA MET A 314 -2.98 -4.27 5.95
C MET A 314 -2.66 -3.70 4.56
N ARG A 315 -3.24 -4.29 3.51
CA ARG A 315 -3.24 -3.77 2.14
C ARG A 315 -4.65 -3.77 1.57
N SER A 316 -5.09 -2.61 1.10
CA SER A 316 -6.33 -2.44 0.35
C SER A 316 -6.03 -2.50 -1.15
N LEU A 317 -6.37 -3.63 -1.78
CA LEU A 317 -6.10 -3.88 -3.18
C LEU A 317 -7.39 -3.71 -4.00
N PRO A 318 -7.64 -2.57 -4.67
CA PRO A 318 -8.84 -2.40 -5.48
C PRO A 318 -8.85 -3.41 -6.63
N THR A 319 -10.01 -4.05 -6.81
CA THR A 319 -10.28 -4.98 -7.91
C THR A 319 -11.25 -4.37 -8.94
N SER A 320 -12.04 -3.37 -8.54
CA SER A 320 -12.90 -2.57 -9.42
C SER A 320 -13.19 -1.19 -8.77
N PRO A 321 -13.99 -0.31 -9.41
CA PRO A 321 -14.45 0.93 -8.78
C PRO A 321 -15.22 0.72 -7.47
N THR A 322 -15.80 -0.46 -7.24
CA THR A 322 -16.69 -0.73 -6.09
C THR A 322 -16.37 -2.04 -5.37
N THR A 323 -15.21 -2.64 -5.64
CA THR A 323 -14.75 -3.85 -4.96
C THR A 323 -13.28 -3.74 -4.59
N THR A 324 -12.94 -4.24 -3.41
CA THR A 324 -11.59 -4.19 -2.83
C THR A 324 -11.27 -5.50 -2.14
N ARG A 325 -10.11 -6.05 -2.42
CA ARG A 325 -9.55 -7.19 -1.69
C ARG A 325 -8.67 -6.65 -0.58
N GLN A 326 -9.01 -6.91 0.67
CA GLN A 326 -8.13 -6.58 1.80
C GLN A 326 -7.25 -7.77 2.11
N GLU A 327 -5.95 -7.55 2.22
CA GLU A 327 -4.99 -8.54 2.70
C GLU A 327 -4.34 -8.07 4.00
N TYR A 328 -4.04 -9.02 4.88
CA TYR A 328 -3.44 -8.79 6.18
C TYR A 328 -2.30 -9.76 6.38
N ASP A 329 -1.08 -9.25 6.48
CA ASP A 329 0.06 -10.04 6.94
C ASP A 329 0.20 -9.89 8.45
N VAL A 330 0.39 -11.00 9.14
CA VAL A 330 0.68 -11.06 10.58
C VAL A 330 2.13 -11.43 10.79
N TYR A 331 2.76 -10.74 11.73
CA TYR A 331 4.14 -10.95 12.11
C TYR A 331 4.26 -11.06 13.63
N LYS A 332 5.21 -11.89 14.07
CA LYS A 332 5.63 -12.01 15.46
C LYS A 332 6.81 -11.07 15.71
N LEU A 333 6.66 -10.21 16.71
CA LEU A 333 7.73 -9.35 17.21
C LEU A 333 8.40 -10.07 18.39
N LYS A 334 9.71 -10.32 18.31
CA LYS A 334 10.46 -10.99 19.39
C LYS A 334 10.71 -10.02 20.53
N MET A 335 9.73 -9.94 21.43
CA MET A 335 9.80 -9.12 22.63
C MET A 335 9.88 -10.02 23.88
N PRO A 336 10.63 -9.65 24.93
CA PRO A 336 10.77 -10.47 26.15
C PRO A 336 9.44 -10.85 26.81
N HIS A 337 8.40 -10.01 26.67
CA HIS A 337 7.08 -10.22 27.28
C HIS A 337 6.02 -10.74 26.31
N ALA A 338 6.40 -10.98 25.04
CA ALA A 338 5.49 -11.54 24.05
C ALA A 338 5.18 -12.99 24.40
N THR A 339 3.90 -13.31 24.60
CA THR A 339 3.45 -14.70 24.78
C THR A 339 2.61 -15.16 23.58
N PRO A 340 2.62 -16.47 23.24
CA PRO A 340 1.74 -17.01 22.20
C PRO A 340 0.27 -16.69 22.43
N GLU A 341 -0.18 -16.70 23.69
CA GLU A 341 -1.57 -16.40 24.06
C GLU A 341 -1.92 -14.93 23.83
N ALA A 342 -1.00 -14.00 24.14
CA ALA A 342 -1.19 -12.58 23.87
C ALA A 342 -1.25 -12.31 22.35
N HIS A 343 -0.37 -12.97 21.59
CA HIS A 343 -0.34 -12.89 20.13
C HIS A 343 -1.66 -13.41 19.52
N GLU A 344 -2.14 -14.57 19.96
CA GLU A 344 -3.41 -15.16 19.49
C GLU A 344 -4.63 -14.28 19.84
N ARG A 345 -4.65 -13.68 21.04
CA ARG A 345 -5.70 -12.72 21.42
C ARG A 345 -5.72 -11.49 20.50
N MET A 346 -4.56 -10.98 20.09
CA MET A 346 -4.48 -9.87 19.14
C MET A 346 -5.00 -10.27 17.76
N ILE A 347 -4.68 -11.46 17.27
CA ILE A 347 -5.22 -11.99 16.00
C ILE A 347 -6.75 -11.99 16.04
N ASN A 348 -7.34 -12.55 17.10
CA ASN A 348 -8.79 -12.64 17.23
C ASN A 348 -9.45 -11.25 17.37
N PHE A 349 -8.82 -10.35 18.12
CA PHE A 349 -9.28 -8.96 18.26
C PHE A 349 -9.32 -8.25 16.91
N TYR A 350 -8.22 -8.27 16.14
CA TYR A 350 -8.17 -7.58 14.84
C TYR A 350 -9.10 -8.19 13.80
N LYS A 351 -9.24 -9.52 13.76
CA LYS A 351 -10.21 -10.17 12.85
C LYS A 351 -11.64 -9.71 13.12
N LYS A 352 -12.02 -9.59 14.39
CA LYS A 352 -13.34 -9.08 14.78
C LYS A 352 -13.56 -7.63 14.34
N VAL A 353 -12.60 -6.74 14.62
CA VAL A 353 -12.68 -5.32 14.20
C VAL A 353 -12.81 -5.22 12.68
N VAL A 354 -11.99 -5.97 11.93
CA VAL A 354 -12.07 -6.03 10.46
C VAL A 354 -13.45 -6.51 9.98
N ASP A 355 -14.07 -7.47 10.65
CA ASP A 355 -15.42 -7.93 10.28
C ASP A 355 -16.48 -6.85 10.50
N GLU A 356 -16.38 -6.11 11.59
CA GLU A 356 -17.25 -4.96 11.91
C GLU A 356 -17.08 -3.85 10.85
N ASP A 357 -15.84 -3.47 10.52
CA ASP A 357 -15.51 -2.43 9.53
C ASP A 357 -16.01 -2.77 8.13
N PHE A 358 -15.85 -4.02 7.69
CA PHE A 358 -16.40 -4.48 6.41
C PHE A 358 -17.92 -4.28 6.35
N GLY A 359 -18.62 -4.60 7.45
CA GLY A 359 -20.05 -4.41 7.54
C GLY A 359 -20.49 -2.94 7.43
N LEU A 360 -19.67 -2.00 7.92
CA LEU A 360 -19.86 -0.56 7.74
C LEU A 360 -19.61 -0.16 6.28
N CYS A 361 -18.44 -0.50 5.74
CA CYS A 361 -18.00 -0.11 4.40
C CYS A 361 -18.98 -0.56 3.30
N GLU A 362 -19.47 -1.80 3.36
CA GLU A 362 -20.44 -2.33 2.38
C GLU A 362 -21.83 -1.65 2.48
N LYS A 363 -22.21 -1.15 3.66
CA LYS A 363 -23.45 -0.37 3.81
C LYS A 363 -23.26 1.05 3.26
N VAL A 364 -22.09 1.66 3.51
CA VAL A 364 -21.73 2.98 2.97
C VAL A 364 -21.72 2.94 1.45
N GLN A 365 -21.01 1.98 0.83
CA GLN A 365 -20.96 1.82 -0.63
C GLN A 365 -22.37 1.73 -1.23
N ARG A 366 -23.21 0.83 -0.71
CA ARG A 366 -24.58 0.65 -1.20
C ARG A 366 -25.44 1.90 -1.08
N ASN A 367 -25.13 2.80 -0.14
CA ASN A 367 -25.88 4.05 0.03
C ASN A 367 -25.36 5.16 -0.90
N LEU A 368 -24.03 5.23 -1.11
CA LEU A 368 -23.40 6.14 -2.08
C LEU A 368 -23.91 5.87 -3.51
N GLU A 369 -24.09 4.61 -3.87
CA GLU A 369 -24.60 4.19 -5.19
C GLU A 369 -26.08 4.54 -5.43
N ARG A 370 -26.81 5.03 -4.42
CA ARG A 370 -28.22 5.46 -4.59
C ARG A 370 -28.36 6.81 -5.27
N GLY A 371 -27.27 7.56 -5.46
CA GLY A 371 -27.27 8.87 -6.13
C GLY A 371 -27.94 10.01 -5.34
N ILE A 372 -28.19 9.83 -4.04
CA ILE A 372 -28.81 10.85 -3.17
C ILE A 372 -27.76 11.65 -2.39
N PHE A 373 -26.81 10.97 -1.75
CA PHE A 373 -25.73 11.61 -0.99
C PHE A 373 -24.75 12.26 -1.96
N GLN A 374 -24.43 13.55 -1.81
CA GLN A 374 -23.44 14.24 -2.64
C GLN A 374 -22.09 14.33 -1.94
N THR A 375 -22.06 14.98 -0.78
CA THR A 375 -20.92 15.11 0.14
C THR A 375 -21.45 15.19 1.57
N GLY A 376 -20.57 15.04 2.57
CA GLY A 376 -20.89 15.21 3.99
C GLY A 376 -19.84 16.04 4.72
N PRO A 377 -20.22 16.79 5.77
CA PRO A 377 -19.26 17.53 6.58
C PRO A 377 -18.36 16.56 7.38
N LEU A 378 -17.06 16.85 7.44
CA LEU A 378 -16.09 16.12 8.25
C LEU A 378 -15.75 16.90 9.53
N HIS A 379 -15.75 16.21 10.67
CA HIS A 379 -15.37 16.78 11.94
C HIS A 379 -13.87 17.16 11.94
N PRO A 380 -13.51 18.43 12.22
CA PRO A 380 -12.14 18.92 11.99
C PRO A 380 -11.06 18.24 12.85
N PHE A 381 -11.42 17.73 14.02
CA PHE A 381 -10.52 16.95 14.88
C PHE A 381 -10.66 15.42 14.68
N HIS A 382 -11.85 14.86 14.93
CA HIS A 382 -12.07 13.40 14.89
C HIS A 382 -11.92 12.75 13.50
N GLU A 383 -12.08 13.52 12.42
CA GLU A 383 -11.97 13.05 11.04
C GLU A 383 -10.83 13.79 10.27
N GLU A 384 -9.86 14.37 10.99
CA GLU A 384 -8.70 15.05 10.39
C GLU A 384 -7.91 14.13 9.46
N GLY A 385 -7.77 12.86 9.82
CA GLY A 385 -7.07 11.86 9.01
C GLY A 385 -7.82 11.55 7.71
N VAL A 386 -9.15 11.52 7.75
CA VAL A 386 -10.01 11.37 6.57
C VAL A 386 -9.78 12.54 5.61
N LEU A 387 -9.83 13.77 6.14
CA LEU A 387 -9.58 14.97 5.35
C LEU A 387 -8.16 14.97 4.75
N ALA A 388 -7.15 14.58 5.51
CA ALA A 388 -5.77 14.49 5.05
C ALA A 388 -5.62 13.44 3.92
N PHE A 389 -6.16 12.24 4.12
CA PHE A 389 -6.15 11.17 3.12
C PHE A 389 -6.83 11.62 1.81
N GLN A 390 -8.04 12.18 1.91
CA GLN A 390 -8.80 12.67 0.75
C GLN A 390 -8.06 13.81 0.04
N SER A 391 -7.38 14.68 0.79
CA SER A 391 -6.53 15.74 0.23
C SER A 391 -5.34 15.17 -0.55
N MET A 392 -4.67 14.13 -0.05
CA MET A 392 -3.61 13.42 -0.78
C MET A 392 -4.14 12.85 -2.10
N VAL A 393 -5.31 12.20 -2.08
CA VAL A 393 -5.95 11.67 -3.29
C VAL A 393 -6.24 12.80 -4.28
N LEU A 394 -6.90 13.88 -3.86
CA LEU A 394 -7.25 14.99 -4.74
C LEU A 394 -6.02 15.68 -5.35
N ASN A 395 -4.96 15.89 -4.56
CA ASN A 395 -3.74 16.53 -5.05
C ASN A 395 -3.09 15.70 -6.17
N VAL A 396 -2.94 14.39 -5.97
CA VAL A 396 -2.34 13.49 -6.96
C VAL A 396 -3.19 13.39 -8.23
N LEU A 397 -4.52 13.36 -8.09
CA LEU A 397 -5.41 13.35 -9.26
C LEU A 397 -5.35 14.67 -10.04
N LYS A 398 -5.34 15.82 -9.35
CA LYS A 398 -5.19 17.14 -10.00
C LYS A 398 -3.85 17.28 -10.72
N GLU A 399 -2.76 16.82 -10.12
CA GLU A 399 -1.45 16.77 -10.77
C GLU A 399 -1.48 15.92 -12.04
N GLN A 400 -2.06 14.72 -11.98
CA GLN A 400 -2.17 13.84 -13.13
C GLN A 400 -3.01 14.46 -14.25
N ILE A 401 -4.17 15.06 -13.93
CA ILE A 401 -5.02 15.72 -14.94
C ILE A 401 -4.23 16.79 -15.69
N LYS A 402 -3.52 17.68 -14.96
CA LYS A 402 -2.70 18.73 -15.58
C LYS A 402 -1.62 18.16 -16.51
N LEU A 403 -0.99 17.06 -16.14
CA LEU A 403 0.01 16.39 -16.97
C LEU A 403 -0.61 15.77 -18.23
N GLU A 404 -1.76 15.13 -18.10
CA GLU A 404 -2.48 14.51 -19.22
C GLU A 404 -3.03 15.56 -20.20
N GLU A 405 -3.53 16.69 -19.70
CA GLU A 405 -3.94 17.84 -20.51
C GLU A 405 -2.75 18.42 -21.29
N ALA A 406 -1.60 18.61 -20.63
CA ALA A 406 -0.39 19.10 -21.29
C ALA A 406 0.16 18.12 -22.34
N ALA A 407 0.03 16.81 -22.12
CA ALA A 407 0.45 15.77 -23.06
C ALA A 407 -0.58 15.50 -24.18
N GLY A 408 -1.81 15.99 -24.04
CA GLY A 408 -2.91 15.70 -24.97
C GLY A 408 -3.38 14.24 -24.93
N GLY A 409 -3.17 13.52 -23.82
CA GLY A 409 -3.52 12.10 -23.70
C GLY A 409 -3.20 11.48 -22.34
N GLU A 410 -3.75 10.28 -22.12
CA GLU A 410 -3.53 9.52 -20.89
C GLU A 410 -2.04 9.13 -20.70
N ILE A 411 -1.53 9.31 -19.49
CA ILE A 411 -0.15 8.96 -19.15
C ILE A 411 -0.17 7.72 -18.25
N TRP A 412 0.33 6.60 -18.79
CA TRP A 412 0.48 5.33 -18.07
C TRP A 412 1.94 5.10 -17.70
N ALA A 413 2.37 5.56 -16.53
CA ALA A 413 3.78 5.45 -16.11
C ALA A 413 4.27 4.01 -16.01
N ALA A 414 3.40 3.08 -15.61
CA ALA A 414 3.71 1.65 -15.56
C ALA A 414 3.80 0.95 -16.92
N ARG A 415 3.61 1.68 -18.03
CA ARG A 415 3.75 1.14 -19.38
C ARG A 415 5.19 1.34 -19.85
N PRO A 416 5.96 0.26 -20.08
CA PRO A 416 7.30 0.39 -20.65
C PRO A 416 7.25 1.08 -22.03
N PRO A 417 8.30 1.82 -22.41
CA PRO A 417 8.42 2.35 -23.77
C PRO A 417 8.33 1.23 -24.80
N ALA A 418 7.96 1.59 -26.04
CA ALA A 418 7.79 0.64 -27.13
C ALA A 418 8.99 -0.32 -27.22
N GLN A 419 8.72 -1.62 -27.12
CA GLN A 419 9.74 -2.65 -27.14
C GLN A 419 10.18 -2.88 -28.57
N GLY A 420 11.24 -2.22 -28.99
CA GLY A 420 12.03 -2.71 -30.12
C GLY A 420 12.63 -4.05 -29.69
N LEU A 421 12.28 -5.15 -30.37
CA LEU A 421 13.18 -6.29 -30.42
C LEU A 421 14.46 -5.77 -31.07
N GLY A 422 15.62 -5.99 -30.45
CA GLY A 422 16.91 -5.42 -30.86
C GLY A 422 17.20 -5.67 -32.34
N THR A 423 16.70 -4.81 -33.22
CA THR A 423 17.10 -4.75 -34.60
C THR A 423 18.35 -3.89 -34.63
N LYS A 424 19.50 -4.51 -34.89
CA LYS A 424 20.61 -3.77 -35.48
C LYS A 424 20.02 -3.04 -36.69
N ALA A 425 20.16 -1.71 -36.71
CA ALA A 425 19.63 -0.85 -37.76
C ALA A 425 20.04 -1.36 -39.15
N VAL A 426 19.11 -2.04 -39.84
CA VAL A 426 19.27 -2.45 -41.24
C VAL A 426 17.93 -2.20 -41.93
N TYR A 427 17.59 -0.92 -42.10
CA TYR A 427 16.85 -0.38 -43.25
C TYR A 427 17.11 1.13 -43.27
N ALA A 428 18.36 1.48 -43.54
CA ALA A 428 18.66 2.75 -44.16
C ALA A 428 18.21 2.69 -45.63
N ASP A 429 17.53 3.75 -46.06
CA ASP A 429 17.52 4.25 -47.43
C ASP A 429 16.80 3.43 -48.51
N ARG A 430 15.49 3.71 -48.68
CA ARG A 430 14.84 3.74 -50.01
C ARG A 430 13.79 4.85 -50.04
N GLY A 431 14.13 5.94 -50.70
CA GLY A 431 13.20 7.02 -51.03
C GLY A 431 12.22 6.70 -52.17
N SER A 432 11.07 7.36 -52.13
CA SER A 432 10.31 7.95 -53.25
C SER A 432 9.17 8.77 -52.60
N ALA A 433 9.20 10.10 -52.58
CA ALA A 433 8.84 11.02 -53.67
C ALA A 433 7.37 10.91 -54.13
N ASP A 434 6.69 12.06 -54.09
CA ASP A 434 5.36 12.42 -54.66
C ASP A 434 4.10 11.91 -53.92
N THR A 435 3.06 12.69 -53.61
CA THR A 435 2.61 14.02 -54.09
C THR A 435 1.56 14.64 -53.14
N ASP A 436 1.63 15.97 -53.01
CA ASP A 436 0.58 17.00 -52.92
C ASP A 436 -0.90 16.58 -52.67
N SER A 437 -1.52 17.11 -51.60
CA SER A 437 -2.62 18.10 -51.71
C SER A 437 -3.55 18.19 -50.47
N ARG A 438 -3.69 19.43 -49.99
CA ARG A 438 -4.90 20.07 -49.42
C ARG A 438 -5.49 19.56 -48.09
N GLY A 439 -5.26 20.37 -47.05
CA GLY A 439 -6.31 21.03 -46.26
C GLY A 439 -7.25 20.15 -45.42
N GLY A 440 -7.01 20.13 -44.11
CA GLY A 440 -7.98 19.67 -43.11
C GLY A 440 -7.40 19.86 -41.71
N GLU A 441 -8.00 20.76 -40.92
CA GLU A 441 -7.69 20.99 -39.50
C GLU A 441 -7.72 19.67 -38.71
N PRO A 442 -6.79 19.45 -37.76
CA PRO A 442 -6.97 18.37 -36.81
C PRO A 442 -8.03 18.81 -35.80
N ASP A 443 -9.24 18.30 -35.99
CA ASP A 443 -10.37 18.33 -35.07
C ASP A 443 -9.90 17.99 -33.64
N ALA A 444 -9.68 19.04 -32.85
CA ALA A 444 -9.34 19.00 -31.43
C ALA A 444 -10.60 18.63 -30.61
N GLN A 445 -11.20 17.49 -30.94
CA GLN A 445 -12.25 16.90 -30.12
C GLN A 445 -11.62 16.25 -28.89
N ASN A 446 -11.73 17.00 -27.79
CA ASN A 446 -11.50 16.63 -26.40
C ASN A 446 -11.56 15.11 -26.19
N ILE A 447 -10.47 14.52 -25.70
CA ILE A 447 -10.34 13.09 -25.36
C ILE A 447 -11.48 12.59 -24.46
N CYS A 448 -12.07 13.48 -23.67
CA CYS A 448 -13.25 13.23 -22.83
C CYS A 448 -14.53 12.95 -23.64
N ALA A 449 -14.65 13.51 -24.85
CA ALA A 449 -15.77 13.29 -25.76
C ALA A 449 -15.67 11.98 -26.56
N ARG A 450 -14.46 11.41 -26.71
CA ARG A 450 -14.25 10.12 -27.42
C ARG A 450 -14.30 8.89 -26.51
N MET A 451 -14.13 9.05 -25.20
CA MET A 451 -14.16 7.93 -24.25
C MET A 451 -15.55 7.63 -23.68
N LEU A 452 -16.53 8.51 -23.89
CA LEU A 452 -17.84 8.45 -23.26
C LEU A 452 -18.94 8.53 -24.34
N ASP A 453 -19.37 7.35 -24.80
CA ASP A 453 -20.56 7.19 -25.64
C ASP A 453 -21.76 7.93 -25.00
N CYS A 454 -22.10 9.08 -25.58
CA CYS A 454 -23.38 9.80 -25.54
C CYS A 454 -24.27 9.68 -24.29
N ASP A 455 -24.01 10.50 -23.26
CA ASP A 455 -25.07 11.15 -22.45
C ASP A 455 -24.54 12.41 -21.73
N GLN A 456 -24.59 13.56 -22.40
CA GLN A 456 -24.20 14.86 -21.83
C GLN A 456 -25.16 15.36 -20.72
N THR A 457 -26.29 14.69 -20.47
CA THR A 457 -27.25 15.12 -19.44
C THR A 457 -26.85 14.69 -18.02
N ARG A 458 -25.90 13.76 -17.88
CA ARG A 458 -25.36 13.32 -16.58
C ARG A 458 -24.21 14.20 -16.05
N LEU A 459 -23.85 15.25 -16.78
CA LEU A 459 -22.68 16.11 -16.51
C LEU A 459 -22.99 17.41 -15.74
N ARG A 460 -24.19 17.58 -15.17
CA ARG A 460 -24.46 18.70 -14.25
C ARG A 460 -23.77 18.45 -12.90
N GLY A 461 -22.47 18.75 -12.80
CA GLY A 461 -21.75 18.71 -11.52
C GLY A 461 -20.24 18.52 -11.60
N LEU A 462 -19.68 18.31 -12.80
CA LEU A 462 -18.23 18.29 -13.03
C LEU A 462 -17.92 19.42 -14.02
N GLU A 463 -17.75 20.63 -13.50
CA GLU A 463 -16.94 21.62 -14.21
C GLU A 463 -15.47 21.13 -14.17
N TRP A 464 -14.79 21.29 -15.30
CA TRP A 464 -13.42 20.84 -15.56
C TRP A 464 -12.41 21.34 -14.53
#